data_AF-A0A935F9Y2-F1
#
_entry.id   AF-A0A935F9Y2-F1
#
_cell.length_a   1.000
_cell.length_b   1.000
_cell.length_c   1.000
_cell.angle_alpha   90.00
_cell.angle_beta   90.00
_cell.angle_gamma   90.00
#
_symmetry.space_group_name_H-M   'P 1'
#
loop_
_entity.id
_entity.type
_entity.pdbx_description
1 polymer ?
#
loop_
_entity_poly.entity_id
_entity_poly.type
_entity_poly.pdbx_seq_one_letter_code
_entity_poly.pdbx_strand_id
1 'polypeptide(L)' 'MAGAKKMIVSLWQVPDKETAELMTAFYGNWLGGKKIEDAFSQAQTDMRKKYAPYYWAAFVLIE' A
#
# COMPACT_ATOMS: atom_id res chain seq x y z
N MET A 1 -7.01 -9.38 16.81
CA MET A 1 -7.16 -8.07 16.14
C MET A 1 -8.11 -7.23 16.98
N ALA A 2 -7.65 -6.09 17.50
CA ALA A 2 -8.41 -5.27 18.46
C ALA A 2 -9.40 -4.31 17.76
N GLY A 3 -10.34 -4.84 16.97
CA GLY A 3 -11.43 -4.05 16.37
C GLY A 3 -11.10 -3.21 15.14
N ALA A 4 -9.86 -3.25 14.63
CA ALA A 4 -9.52 -2.62 13.34
C ALA A 4 -10.23 -3.35 12.20
N LYS A 5 -10.93 -2.61 11.34
CA LYS A 5 -11.71 -3.16 10.21
C LYS A 5 -10.87 -3.45 8.97
N LYS A 6 -9.74 -2.79 8.84
CA LYS A 6 -8.81 -2.89 7.70
C LYS A 6 -7.40 -2.62 8.17
N MET A 7 -6.44 -3.40 7.69
CA MET A 7 -5.02 -3.24 7.99
C MET A 7 -4.19 -3.43 6.73
N ILE A 8 -3.19 -2.57 6.53
CA ILE A 8 -2.14 -2.79 5.53
C ILE A 8 -0.94 -3.37 6.26
N VAL A 9 -0.48 -4.54 5.82
CA VAL A 9 0.66 -5.25 6.41
C VAL A 9 1.64 -5.66 5.32
N SER A 10 2.92 -5.76 5.67
CA SER A 10 3.97 -6.28 4.78
C SER A 10 4.29 -7.74 5.12
N LEU A 11 4.35 -8.60 4.10
CA LEU A 11 4.69 -10.02 4.22
C LEU A 11 6.18 -10.26 4.53
N TRP A 12 7.04 -9.32 4.12
CA TRP A 12 8.46 -9.30 4.41
C TRP A 12 8.92 -7.86 4.63
N GLN A 13 10.16 -7.67 5.09
CA GLN A 13 10.74 -6.35 5.31
C GLN A 13 10.97 -5.64 3.96
N VAL A 14 10.46 -4.42 3.83
CA VAL A 14 10.67 -3.53 2.69
C VAL A 14 11.47 -2.33 3.19
N PRO A 15 12.42 -1.78 2.41
CA PRO A 15 13.14 -0.58 2.85
C PRO A 15 12.22 0.62 3.05
N ASP A 16 12.61 1.51 3.97
CA ASP A 16 11.75 2.60 4.46
C ASP A 16 11.34 3.58 3.35
N LYS A 17 12.22 3.82 2.37
CA LYS A 17 11.96 4.74 1.26
C LYS A 17 10.76 4.28 0.42
N GLU A 18 10.77 3.04 -0.03
CA GLU A 18 9.70 2.47 -0.86
C GLU A 18 8.42 2.28 -0.03
N THR A 19 8.55 1.92 1.25
CA THR A 19 7.42 1.88 2.19
C THR A 19 6.74 3.24 2.31
N ALA A 20 7.52 4.30 2.51
CA ALA A 20 7.00 5.67 2.62
C ALA A 20 6.36 6.14 1.30
N GLU A 21 6.95 5.81 0.15
CA GLU A 21 6.39 6.15 -1.15
C GLU A 21 5.04 5.46 -1.38
N LEU A 22 4.94 4.15 -1.10
CA LEU A 22 3.69 3.40 -1.23
C LEU A 22 2.60 3.94 -0.30
N MET A 23 2.93 4.22 0.96
CA MET A 23 1.97 4.77 1.93
C MET A 23 1.53 6.18 1.54
N THR A 24 2.45 7.02 1.05
CA THR A 24 2.12 8.36 0.56
C THR A 24 1.16 8.30 -0.62
N ALA A 25 1.43 7.42 -1.60
CA ALA A 25 0.55 7.21 -2.74
C ALA A 25 -0.83 6.67 -2.32
N PHE A 26 -0.85 5.70 -1.39
CA PHE A 26 -2.08 5.14 -0.85
C PHE A 26 -2.95 6.20 -0.17
N TYR A 27 -2.39 6.94 0.80
CA TYR A 27 -3.14 7.98 1.51
C TYR A 27 -3.57 9.11 0.59
N GLY A 28 -2.72 9.51 -0.37
CA GLY A 28 -3.10 10.51 -1.38
C GLY A 28 -4.31 10.07 -2.20
N ASN A 29 -4.34 8.81 -2.64
CA ASN A 29 -5.48 8.27 -3.37
C ASN A 29 -6.75 8.15 -2.49
N TRP A 30 -6.60 7.67 -1.25
CA TRP A 30 -7.73 7.45 -0.35
C TRP A 30 -8.36 8.78 0.10
N LEU A 31 -7.54 9.73 0.56
CA LEU A 31 -7.99 11.07 0.95
C LEU A 31 -8.46 11.90 -0.25
N GLY A 32 -8.03 11.54 -1.46
CA GLY A 32 -8.55 12.06 -2.72
C GLY A 32 -9.94 11.53 -3.12
N GLY A 33 -10.55 10.66 -2.30
CA GLY A 33 -11.94 10.20 -2.49
C GLY A 33 -12.07 8.80 -3.11
N LYS A 34 -10.97 8.09 -3.38
CA LYS A 34 -11.06 6.68 -3.80
C LYS A 34 -11.49 5.80 -2.63
N LYS A 35 -12.16 4.67 -2.92
CA LYS A 35 -12.35 3.62 -1.93
C LYS A 35 -11.00 3.04 -1.52
N ILE A 36 -10.92 2.48 -0.32
CA ILE A 36 -9.64 2.05 0.27
C ILE A 36 -8.97 0.93 -0.53
N GLU A 37 -9.73 0.01 -1.11
CA GLU A 37 -9.26 -1.09 -1.97
C GLU A 37 -8.71 -0.56 -3.29
N ASP A 38 -9.42 0.43 -3.87
CA ASP A 38 -9.02 1.09 -5.12
C ASP A 38 -7.77 1.95 -4.90
N ALA A 39 -7.68 2.64 -3.76
CA ALA A 39 -6.53 3.44 -3.38
C ALA A 39 -5.27 2.58 -3.18
N PHE A 40 -5.42 1.43 -2.52
CA PHE A 40 -4.33 0.48 -2.31
C PHE A 40 -3.86 -0.14 -3.64
N SER A 41 -4.81 -0.61 -4.46
CA SER A 41 -4.52 -1.19 -5.78
C SER A 41 -3.84 -0.18 -6.71
N GLN A 42 -4.25 1.10 -6.67
CA GLN A 42 -3.63 2.17 -7.43
C GLN A 42 -2.18 2.42 -6.95
N ALA A 43 -1.96 2.49 -5.64
CA ALA A 43 -0.62 2.69 -5.08
C ALA A 43 0.35 1.56 -5.49
N GLN A 44 -0.09 0.30 -5.42
CA GLN A 44 0.72 -0.84 -5.91
C GLN A 44 1.00 -0.75 -7.42
N THR A 45 0.01 -0.31 -8.22
CA THR A 45 0.18 -0.11 -9.66
C THR A 45 1.20 0.97 -9.98
N ASP A 46 1.21 2.07 -9.23
CA ASP A 46 2.17 3.15 -9.42
C ASP A 46 3.58 2.75 -9.00
N MET A 47 3.71 1.98 -7.91
CA MET A 47 5.00 1.40 -7.50
C MET A 47 5.52 0.36 -8.50
N ARG A 48 4.65 -0.47 -9.09
CA ARG A 48 5.02 -1.46 -10.12
C ARG A 48 5.69 -0.83 -11.34
N LYS A 49 5.36 0.41 -11.69
CA LYS A 49 5.99 1.13 -12.81
C LYS A 49 7.44 1.55 -12.51
N LYS A 50 7.83 1.60 -11.23
CA LYS A 50 9.12 2.14 -10.77
C LYS A 50 10.04 1.08 -10.16
N TYR A 51 9.48 0.06 -9.53
CA TYR A 51 10.22 -0.88 -8.69
C TYR A 51 9.90 -2.35 -9.02
N ALA A 52 10.88 -3.21 -8.76
CA ALA A 52 10.70 -4.67 -8.82
C ALA A 52 9.64 -5.14 -7.79
N PRO A 53 8.99 -6.30 -8.01
CA PRO A 53 7.95 -6.84 -7.13
C PRO A 53 8.31 -6.90 -5.64
N TYR A 54 9.59 -7.13 -5.31
CA TYR A 54 10.08 -7.15 -3.93
C TYR A 54 9.67 -5.92 -3.10
N TYR A 55 9.61 -4.75 -3.73
CA TYR A 55 9.37 -3.48 -3.04
C TYR A 55 7.89 -3.10 -2.87
N TRP A 56 6.98 -3.71 -3.65
CA TRP A 56 5.56 -3.30 -3.65
C TRP A 56 4.58 -4.46 -3.46
N ALA A 57 4.95 -5.68 -3.89
CA ALA A 57 4.12 -6.87 -3.75
C ALA A 57 4.14 -7.45 -2.34
N ALA A 58 5.00 -6.90 -1.46
CA ALA A 58 5.05 -7.26 -0.04
C ALA A 58 3.77 -6.85 0.71
N PHE A 59 3.11 -5.78 0.27
CA PHE A 59 1.99 -5.21 1.00
C PHE A 59 0.68 -5.91 0.65
N VAL A 60 -0.12 -6.19 1.66
CA VAL A 60 -1.48 -6.72 1.53
C VAL A 60 -2.44 -5.90 2.39
N LEU A 61 -3.65 -5.70 1.89
CA LEU A 61 -4.77 -5.12 2.62
C LEU A 61 -5.66 -6.26 3.12
N ILE A 62 -5.80 -6.37 4.44
CA ILE A 62 -6.62 -7.38 5.11
C ILE A 62 -7.77 -6.72 5.87
N GLU A 63 -8.89 -7.43 5.98
CA GLU A 63 -10.09 -7.04 6.73
C GLU A 63 -10.20 -7.80 8.05
#